data_AF-A0A327K1L1-F1
#
_entry.id   AF-A0A327K1L1-F1
#
_cell.length_a   1.000
_cell.length_b   1.000
_cell.length_c   1.000
_cell.angle_alpha   90.00
_cell.angle_beta   90.00
_cell.angle_gamma   90.00
#
_symmetry.space_group_name_H-M   'P 1'
#
loop_
_entity.id
_entity.type
_entity.pdbx_description
1 polymer ?
#
loop_
_entity_poly.entity_id
_entity_poly.type
_entity_poly.pdbx_seq_one_letter_code
_entity_poly.pdbx_strand_id
1 'polypeptide(L)'
;MEQRLNARLGAYVLDIETGREWAQRADERFPMCSTFKLLACGAVLAKVDMGEEDLERRIIFEEKDLVTYSPVTKEHVGGEGMTLA
;
A
#
# COMPACT_ATOMS: atom_id res chain seq x y z
N MET A 1 26.47 -5.89 -7.01
CA MET A 1 25.05 -6.23 -7.20
C MET A 1 24.41 -5.40 -8.31
N GLU A 2 24.45 -4.06 -8.24
CA GLU A 2 23.93 -3.18 -9.32
C GLU A 2 24.52 -3.49 -10.71
N GLN A 3 25.85 -3.60 -10.81
CA GLN A 3 26.54 -3.95 -12.08
C GLN A 3 26.09 -5.29 -12.66
N ARG A 4 25.75 -6.26 -11.80
CA ARG A 4 25.24 -7.58 -12.23
C ARG A 4 23.80 -7.49 -12.74
N LEU A 5 23.00 -6.60 -12.16
CA LEU A 5 21.59 -6.42 -12.52
C LEU A 5 21.38 -5.42 -13.66
N ASN A 6 22.42 -4.67 -14.03
CA ASN A 6 22.33 -3.52 -14.93
C ASN A 6 21.17 -2.57 -14.54
N ALA A 7 21.04 -2.32 -13.24
CA ALA A 7 19.92 -1.59 -12.63
C ALA A 7 20.38 -0.75 -11.44
N ARG A 8 19.53 0.21 -11.05
CA ARG A 8 19.75 1.08 -9.89
C ARG A 8 19.07 0.49 -8.65
N LEU A 9 19.77 0.45 -7.51
CA LEU A 9 19.29 -0.10 -6.26
C LEU A 9 19.35 0.97 -5.15
N GLY A 10 18.20 1.28 -4.56
CA GLY A 10 18.09 2.08 -3.34
C GLY A 10 17.74 1.19 -2.16
N ALA A 11 18.35 1.43 -1.00
CA ALA A 11 18.04 0.75 0.25
C ALA A 11 18.24 1.68 1.43
N TYR A 12 17.32 1.59 2.40
CA TYR A 12 17.45 2.19 3.71
C TYR A 12 16.99 1.17 4.75
N VAL A 13 17.80 0.94 5.76
CA VAL A 13 17.52 0.00 6.85
C VAL A 13 17.75 0.74 8.16
N LEU A 14 16.72 0.75 9.00
CA LEU A 14 16.77 1.29 10.35
C LEU A 14 16.55 0.12 11.32
N ASP A 15 17.53 -0.12 12.19
CA ASP A 15 17.34 -0.89 13.39
C ASP A 15 16.65 0.01 14.43
N ILE A 16 15.37 -0.24 14.68
CA ILE A 16 14.55 0.57 15.58
C ILE A 16 14.88 0.37 17.07
N GLU A 17 15.61 -0.69 17.43
CA GLU A 17 16.04 -0.93 18.82
C GLU A 17 17.32 -0.16 19.12
N THR A 18 18.29 -0.18 18.20
CA THR A 18 19.60 0.43 18.42
C THR A 18 19.76 1.81 17.78
N GLY A 19 18.86 2.21 16.89
CA GLY A 19 18.98 3.43 16.08
C GLY A 19 20.07 3.36 15.00
N ARG A 20 20.61 2.17 14.71
CA ARG A 20 21.62 2.00 13.65
C ARG A 20 20.96 2.09 12.28
N GLU A 21 21.64 2.80 11.39
CA GLU A 21 21.16 3.06 10.04
C GLU A 21 22.16 2.56 8.99
N TRP A 22 21.61 2.01 7.91
CA TRP A 22 22.36 1.72 6.69
C TRP A 22 21.60 2.30 5.50
N ALA A 23 22.29 3.14 4.72
CA ALA A 23 21.69 3.87 3.61
C ALA A 23 22.51 3.70 2.32
N GLN A 24 21.82 3.44 1.22
CA GLN A 24 22.36 3.40 -0.13
C GLN A 24 21.36 4.08 -1.07
N ARG A 25 21.73 5.24 -1.66
CA ARG A 25 20.84 6.06 -2.50
C ARG A 25 19.48 6.37 -1.84
N ALA A 26 19.45 6.52 -0.50
CA ALA A 26 18.22 6.63 0.27
C ALA A 26 17.38 7.89 -0.11
N ASP A 27 18.05 8.96 -0.53
CA ASP A 27 17.40 10.22 -0.93
C ASP A 27 17.03 10.28 -2.43
N GLU A 28 17.36 9.23 -3.21
CA GLU A 28 16.97 9.16 -4.61
C GLU A 28 15.52 8.69 -4.77
N ARG A 29 14.82 9.22 -5.77
CA ARG A 29 13.43 8.82 -6.06
C ARG A 29 13.38 7.48 -6.80
N PHE A 30 12.50 6.60 -6.34
CA PHE A 30 12.10 5.35 -7.00
C PHE A 30 10.57 5.28 -7.15
N PRO A 31 10.04 4.57 -8.15
CA PRO A 31 8.60 4.31 -8.24
C PRO A 31 8.12 3.52 -7.01
N MET A 32 7.04 3.97 -6.38
CA MET A 32 6.45 3.24 -5.25
C MET A 32 5.80 1.93 -5.68
N CYS A 33 5.30 1.84 -6.92
CA CYS A 33 4.48 0.71 -7.37
C CYS A 33 3.37 0.43 -6.34
N SER A 34 3.19 -0.81 -5.87
CA SER A 34 2.18 -1.13 -4.84
C SER A 34 2.59 -0.78 -3.39
N THR A 35 3.81 -0.29 -3.11
CA THR A 35 4.20 0.05 -1.72
C THR A 35 3.42 1.23 -1.15
N PHE A 36 2.86 2.09 -2.02
CA PHE A 36 1.98 3.20 -1.59
C PHE A 36 0.77 2.73 -0.78
N LYS A 37 0.33 1.47 -0.96
CA LYS A 37 -0.86 0.94 -0.29
C LYS A 37 -0.72 0.94 1.23
N LEU A 38 0.51 0.82 1.75
CA LEU A 38 0.78 1.00 3.18
C LEU A 38 0.31 2.38 3.67
N LEU A 39 0.67 3.44 2.94
CA LEU A 39 0.28 4.81 3.27
C LEU A 39 -1.23 5.04 3.04
N ALA A 40 -1.81 4.44 2.00
CA ALA A 40 -3.25 4.52 1.76
C ALA A 40 -4.06 3.88 2.90
N CYS A 41 -3.66 2.69 3.37
CA CYS A 41 -4.26 2.05 4.54
C CYS A 41 -4.05 2.90 5.81
N GLY A 42 -2.86 3.45 6.02
CA GLY A 42 -2.59 4.36 7.14
C GLY A 42 -3.49 5.60 7.13
N ALA A 43 -3.76 6.17 5.95
CA ALA A 43 -4.69 7.30 5.80
C ALA A 43 -6.14 6.91 6.10
N VAL A 44 -6.58 5.70 5.72
CA VAL A 44 -7.89 5.17 6.11
C VAL A 44 -7.99 5.01 7.62
N LEU A 45 -6.98 4.42 8.26
CA LEU A 45 -6.97 4.24 9.72
C LEU A 45 -6.96 5.58 10.46
N ALA A 46 -6.19 6.57 9.99
CA ALA A 46 -6.21 7.91 10.56
C ALA A 46 -7.60 8.57 10.48
N LYS A 47 -8.37 8.30 9.40
CA LYS A 47 -9.76 8.76 9.30
C LYS A 47 -10.68 8.07 10.28
N VAL A 48 -10.47 6.78 10.54
CA VAL A 48 -11.20 6.02 11.56
C VAL A 48 -10.92 6.58 12.95
N ASP A 49 -9.66 6.87 13.27
CA ASP A 49 -9.27 7.50 14.55
C ASP A 49 -9.92 8.87 14.76
N MET A 50 -10.14 9.62 13.68
CA MET A 50 -10.85 10.91 13.69
C MET A 50 -12.38 10.77 13.69
N GLY A 51 -12.94 9.56 13.59
CA GLY A 51 -14.37 9.32 13.46
C GLY A 51 -14.96 9.75 12.11
N GLU A 52 -14.12 9.94 11.09
CA GLU A 52 -14.54 10.29 9.72
C GLU A 52 -14.87 9.06 8.86
N GLU A 53 -14.40 7.89 9.28
CA GLU A 53 -14.63 6.62 8.61
C GLU A 53 -14.96 5.51 9.61
N ASP A 54 -15.60 4.47 9.10
CA ASP A 54 -15.92 3.25 9.84
C ASP A 54 -15.38 2.05 9.05
N LEU A 55 -14.63 1.18 9.72
CA LEU A 55 -14.10 -0.03 9.11
C LEU A 55 -15.21 -1.00 8.67
N GLU A 56 -16.35 -0.98 9.38
CA GLU A 56 -17.52 -1.78 9.05
C GLU A 56 -18.35 -1.18 7.90
N ARG A 57 -17.96 0.01 7.39
CA ARG A 57 -18.64 0.63 6.26
C ARG A 57 -18.50 -0.26 5.03
N ARG A 58 -19.64 -0.68 4.50
CA ARG A 58 -19.74 -1.47 3.28
C ARG A 58 -19.62 -0.59 2.03
N ILE A 59 -18.77 -1.03 1.11
CA ILE A 59 -18.52 -0.43 -0.20
C ILE A 59 -19.03 -1.39 -1.26
N ILE A 60 -20.09 -0.96 -1.95
CA ILE A 60 -20.64 -1.66 -3.11
C ILE A 60 -20.01 -1.05 -4.37
N PHE A 61 -19.53 -1.90 -5.28
CA PHE A 61 -18.85 -1.51 -6.51
C PHE A 61 -19.27 -2.43 -7.68
N GLU A 62 -19.14 -1.91 -8.89
CA GLU A 62 -19.58 -2.55 -10.13
C GLU A 62 -18.40 -3.15 -10.91
N GLU A 63 -18.70 -4.01 -11.89
CA GLU A 63 -17.66 -4.65 -12.73
C GLU A 63 -16.76 -3.64 -13.44
N LYS A 64 -17.32 -2.47 -13.81
CA LYS A 64 -16.57 -1.38 -14.43
C LYS A 64 -15.50 -0.75 -13.53
N ASP A 65 -15.62 -0.95 -12.21
CA ASP A 65 -14.67 -0.43 -11.22
C ASP A 65 -13.48 -1.39 -11.01
N LEU A 66 -13.57 -2.63 -11.53
CA LEU A 66 -12.48 -3.59 -11.45
C LEU A 66 -11.37 -3.25 -12.43
N VAL A 67 -10.15 -3.20 -11.90
CA VAL A 67 -8.92 -3.09 -12.69
C VAL A 67 -8.17 -4.41 -12.74
N THR A 68 -7.21 -4.54 -13.65
CA THR A 68 -6.33 -5.71 -13.73
C THR A 68 -5.66 -6.01 -12.38
N TYR A 69 -5.53 -7.29 -12.04
CA TYR A 69 -4.95 -7.76 -10.78
C TYR A 69 -5.80 -7.39 -9.54
N SER A 70 -7.08 -7.72 -9.59
CA SER A 70 -8.06 -7.54 -8.51
C SER A 70 -8.55 -8.89 -7.95
N PRO A 71 -7.68 -9.76 -7.40
CA PRO A 71 -8.02 -11.15 -7.11
C PRO A 71 -9.06 -11.32 -6.00
N VAL A 72 -9.16 -10.36 -5.06
CA VAL A 72 -10.14 -10.40 -3.97
C VAL A 72 -11.40 -9.65 -4.37
N THR A 73 -11.30 -8.38 -4.75
CA THR A 73 -12.46 -7.53 -5.06
C THR A 73 -13.31 -8.10 -6.21
N LYS A 74 -12.73 -8.80 -7.17
CA LYS A 74 -13.50 -9.46 -8.24
C LYS A 74 -14.49 -10.52 -7.75
N GLU A 75 -14.24 -11.14 -6.60
CA GLU A 75 -15.13 -12.17 -6.03
C GLU A 75 -16.34 -11.56 -5.31
N HIS A 76 -16.34 -10.23 -5.09
CA HIS A 76 -17.38 -9.51 -4.34
C HIS A 76 -18.14 -8.48 -5.20
N VAL A 77 -17.78 -8.33 -6.47
CA VAL A 77 -18.43 -7.39 -7.39
C VAL A 77 -19.86 -7.81 -7.71
N GLY A 78 -20.77 -6.84 -7.82
CA GLY A 78 -22.19 -7.11 -8.12
C GLY A 78 -22.98 -7.81 -7.00
N GLY A 79 -22.32 -8.16 -5.89
CA GLY A 79 -22.95 -8.68 -4.67
C GLY A 79 -23.08 -7.62 -3.58
N GLU A 80 -22.89 -8.03 -2.33
CA GLU A 80 -22.94 -7.14 -1.16
C GLU A 80 -21.69 -6.24 -1.03
N GLY A 81 -20.74 -6.31 -1.96
CA GLY A 81 -19.48 -5.57 -1.89
C GLY A 81 -18.59 -6.02 -0.73
N MET A 82 -17.73 -5.13 -0.26
CA MET A 82 -16.77 -5.39 0.82
C MET A 82 -16.83 -4.31 1.90
N THR A 83 -16.51 -4.66 3.13
CA THR A 83 -16.22 -3.67 4.19
C THR A 83 -14.90 -2.96 3.90
N LEU A 84 -14.65 -1.86 4.61
CA LEU A 84 -13.37 -1.13 4.49
C LEU A 84 -12.21 -1.89 5.18
N ALA A 85 -12.53 -2.75 6.15
CA ALA A 85 -11.64 -3.79 6.68
C ALA A 85 -11.79 -5.14 5.96
#